data_AF-A0AAE3M449-F1
#
_entry.id   AF-A0AAE3M449-F1
#
_cell.length_a   1.000
_cell.length_b   1.000
_cell.length_c   1.000
_cell.angle_alpha   90.00
_cell.angle_beta   90.00
_cell.angle_gamma   90.00
#
_symmetry.space_group_name_H-M   'P 1'
#
loop_
_entity.id
_entity.type
_entity.pdbx_description
1 polymer ?
#
loop_
_entity_poly.entity_id
_entity_poly.type
_entity_poly.pdbx_seq_one_letter_code
_entity_poly.pdbx_strand_id
1 'polypeptide(L)'
;MEISPKDFGLNSRVQLKQLDTNHIAIVKQIKSRIITKDAIKIIEMSDAIKTREPSTKVSLMCNNNICSKSIKLLNDHSIDIIFS
;
A
#
# COMPACT_ATOMS: atom_id res chain seq x y z
N MET A 1 11.49 0.39 13.67
CA MET A 1 11.70 1.68 13.00
C MET A 1 10.34 2.26 12.67
N GLU A 2 10.08 3.47 13.13
CA GLU A 2 8.84 4.18 12.78
C GLU A 2 9.04 4.83 11.40
N ILE A 3 8.23 4.42 10.43
CA ILE A 3 8.18 5.01 9.10
C ILE A 3 7.07 6.04 9.06
N SER A 4 7.40 7.30 8.74
CA SER A 4 6.39 8.35 8.68
C SER A 4 5.88 8.52 7.25
N PRO A 5 4.56 8.52 7.00
CA PRO A 5 3.99 8.79 5.68
C PRO A 5 4.40 10.16 5.12
N LYS A 6 4.70 11.12 5.99
CA LYS A 6 5.14 12.47 5.59
C LYS A 6 6.48 12.44 4.86
N ASP A 7 7.33 11.44 5.16
CA ASP A 7 8.64 11.29 4.52
C ASP A 7 8.50 10.95 3.04
N PHE A 8 7.31 10.52 2.61
CA PHE A 8 6.94 10.23 1.22
C PHE A 8 5.94 11.25 0.64
N GLY A 9 5.66 12.33 1.36
CA GLY A 9 4.64 13.32 0.94
C GLY A 9 3.19 12.82 1.06
N LEU A 10 2.96 11.72 1.80
CA LEU A 10 1.63 11.16 1.99
C LEU A 10 0.91 11.83 3.17
N ASN A 11 -0.42 11.67 3.18
CA ASN A 11 -1.24 12.14 4.29
C ASN A 11 -0.85 11.42 5.59
N SER A 12 -0.74 12.14 6.70
CA SER A 12 -0.38 11.58 8.00
C SER A 12 -1.36 10.53 8.54
N ARG A 13 -2.57 10.43 7.96
CA ARG A 13 -3.54 9.37 8.28
C ARG A 13 -3.25 8.05 7.57
N VAL A 14 -2.36 8.03 6.59
CA VAL A 14 -1.90 6.80 5.95
C VAL A 14 -1.10 6.02 6.99
N GLN A 15 -1.31 4.71 7.06
CA GLN A 15 -0.54 3.84 7.93
C GLN A 15 0.48 3.10 7.06
N LEU A 16 1.76 3.24 7.40
CA LEU A 16 2.85 2.51 6.77
C LEU A 16 3.48 1.59 7.82
N LYS A 17 3.95 0.44 7.37
CA LYS A 17 4.66 -0.53 8.20
C LYS A 17 5.91 -1.00 7.47
N GLN A 18 7.08 -0.81 8.08
CA GLN A 18 8.31 -1.42 7.58
C GLN A 18 8.24 -2.93 7.86
N LEU A 19 8.32 -3.76 6.82
CA LEU A 19 8.38 -5.21 6.93
C LEU A 19 9.82 -5.73 6.91
N ASP A 20 10.68 -5.08 6.13
CA ASP A 20 12.11 -5.39 6.00
C ASP A 20 12.86 -4.11 5.53
N THR A 21 14.19 -4.11 5.44
CA THR A 21 15.00 -2.93 5.08
C THR A 21 14.51 -2.21 3.82
N ASN A 22 14.14 -2.95 2.78
CA ASN A 22 13.61 -2.40 1.51
C ASN A 22 12.18 -2.85 1.23
N HIS A 23 11.36 -3.07 2.27
CA HIS A 23 9.97 -3.48 2.10
C HIS A 23 9.04 -2.70 3.01
N ILE A 24 8.18 -1.89 2.39
CA ILE A 24 7.14 -1.10 3.06
C ILE A 24 5.77 -1.69 2.72
N ALA A 25 4.92 -1.84 3.74
CA ALA A 25 3.51 -2.15 3.56
C ALA A 25 2.64 -0.92 3.83
N ILE A 26 1.74 -0.62 2.89
CA ILE A 26 0.62 0.31 3.11
C ILE A 26 -0.48 -0.46 3.82
N VAL A 27 -0.86 -0.02 5.02
CA VAL A 27 -1.86 -0.71 5.84
C VAL A 27 -3.24 -0.12 5.59
N LYS A 28 -4.20 -0.97 5.20
CA LYS A 28 -5.60 -0.60 4.96
C LYS A 28 -6.56 -1.64 5.55
N GLN A 29 -6.92 -1.41 6.82
CA GLN A 29 -7.89 -2.25 7.53
C GLN A 29 -9.27 -1.60 7.51
N ILE A 30 -10.22 -2.16 6.76
CA ILE A 30 -11.59 -1.62 6.66
C ILE A 30 -12.66 -2.70 6.79
N LYS A 31 -13.81 -2.35 7.38
CA LYS A 31 -14.92 -3.30 7.60
C LYS A 31 -15.69 -3.63 6.33
N SER A 32 -15.74 -2.72 5.36
CA SER A 32 -16.57 -2.85 4.16
C SER A 32 -15.85 -3.65 3.07
N ARG A 33 -15.15 -2.96 2.15
CA ARG A 33 -14.39 -3.57 1.06
C ARG A 33 -13.48 -2.55 0.39
N ILE A 34 -12.25 -2.94 0.05
CA ILE A 34 -11.35 -2.17 -0.80
C ILE A 34 -11.86 -2.29 -2.24
N ILE A 35 -12.33 -1.17 -2.78
CA ILE A 35 -12.83 -1.08 -4.15
C ILE A 35 -11.76 -0.47 -5.07
N THR A 36 -12.03 -0.47 -6.37
CA THR A 36 -11.07 -0.01 -7.38
C THR A 36 -10.57 1.42 -7.13
N LYS A 37 -11.44 2.32 -6.65
CA LYS A 37 -11.03 3.69 -6.26
C LYS A 37 -9.99 3.71 -5.14
N ASP A 38 -10.09 2.79 -4.19
CA ASP A 38 -9.09 2.66 -3.12
C ASP A 38 -7.79 2.06 -3.67
N ALA A 39 -7.88 1.08 -4.56
CA ALA A 39 -6.72 0.48 -5.22
C ALA A 39 -5.91 1.53 -6.03
N ILE A 40 -6.59 2.41 -6.76
CA ILE A 40 -5.93 3.53 -7.48
C ILE A 40 -5.14 4.41 -6.51
N LYS A 41 -5.74 4.79 -5.37
CA LYS A 41 -5.03 5.57 -4.34
C LYS A 41 -3.83 4.81 -3.76
N ILE A 42 -3.93 3.49 -3.62
CA ILE A 42 -2.82 2.65 -3.14
C ILE A 42 -1.68 2.64 -4.15
N ILE A 43 -1.98 2.61 -5.45
CA ILE A 43 -0.97 2.75 -6.51
C ILE A 43 -0.30 4.13 -6.43
N GLU A 44 -1.06 5.22 -6.35
CA GLU A 44 -0.50 6.58 -6.20
C GLU A 44 0.42 6.69 -4.98
N MET A 45 0.04 6.09 -3.84
CA MET A 45 0.87 6.05 -2.65
C MET A 45 2.14 5.21 -2.85
N SER A 46 2.03 4.07 -3.53
CA SER A 46 3.18 3.23 -3.88
C SER A 46 4.16 3.99 -4.78
N ASP A 47 3.67 4.71 -5.78
CA ASP A 47 4.51 5.47 -6.71
C ASP A 47 5.22 6.63 -6.00
N ALA A 48 4.55 7.31 -5.08
CA ALA A 48 5.19 8.33 -4.24
C ALA A 48 6.32 7.75 -3.38
N ILE A 49 6.13 6.55 -2.82
CA ILE A 49 7.17 5.84 -2.05
C ILE A 49 8.35 5.49 -2.98
N LYS A 50 8.07 4.83 -4.11
CA LYS A 50 9.09 4.41 -5.09
C LYS A 50 9.83 5.59 -5.73
N THR A 51 9.20 6.76 -5.82
CA THR A 51 9.87 7.98 -6.32
C THR A 51 11.01 8.42 -5.38
N ARG A 52 10.83 8.26 -4.07
CA ARG A 52 11.87 8.60 -3.08
C ARG A 52 12.82 7.44 -2.82
N GLU A 53 12.31 6.21 -2.85
CA GLU A 53 13.07 4.99 -2.64
C GLU A 53 12.80 3.97 -3.75
N PRO A 54 13.50 4.07 -4.90
CA PRO A 54 13.21 3.25 -6.08
C PRO A 54 13.41 1.75 -5.88
N SER A 55 14.30 1.36 -4.97
CA SER A 55 14.57 -0.04 -4.63
C SER A 55 13.58 -0.65 -3.64
N THR A 56 12.66 0.16 -3.10
CA THR A 56 11.76 -0.30 -2.05
C THR A 56 10.57 -1.04 -2.64
N LYS A 57 10.40 -2.29 -2.21
CA LYS A 57 9.21 -3.09 -2.47
C LYS A 57 8.05 -2.49 -1.68
N VAL A 58 6.91 -2.32 -2.35
CA VAL A 58 5.67 -1.82 -1.73
C VAL A 58 4.59 -2.90 -1.82
N SER A 59 3.93 -3.18 -0.70
CA SER A 59 2.80 -4.11 -0.63
C SER A 59 1.60 -3.48 0.06
N LEU A 60 0.41 -4.01 -0.21
CA LEU A 60 -0.81 -3.69 0.52
C LEU A 60 -1.01 -4.71 1.65
N MET A 61 -1.11 -4.26 2.90
CA MET A 61 -1.55 -5.08 4.02
C MET A 61 -3.01 -4.75 4.36
N CYS A 62 -3.92 -5.70 4.19
CA CYS A 62 -5.34 -5.52 4.45
C CYS A 62 -5.98 -6.80 5.00
N ASN A 63 -7.23 -6.71 5.45
CA ASN A 63 -8.05 -7.90 5.71
C ASN A 63 -8.59 -8.48 4.39
N ASN A 64 -9.31 -9.60 4.47
CA ASN A 64 -9.91 -10.27 3.32
C ASN A 64 -11.06 -9.49 2.64
N ASN A 65 -11.28 -8.22 2.99
CA ASN A 65 -12.32 -7.39 2.40
C ASN A 65 -11.76 -6.59 1.21
N ILE A 66 -11.46 -7.27 0.11
CA ILE A 66 -11.01 -6.65 -1.15
C ILE A 66 -11.72 -7.28 -2.34
N CYS A 67 -12.11 -6.48 -3.35
CA CYS A 67 -12.73 -7.04 -4.55
C CYS A 67 -11.69 -7.60 -5.53
N SER A 68 -12.09 -8.59 -6.32
CA SER A 68 -11.23 -9.22 -7.34
C SER A 68 -10.65 -8.24 -8.36
N LYS A 69 -11.42 -7.20 -8.73
CA LYS A 69 -10.94 -6.13 -9.62
C LYS A 69 -9.80 -5.33 -9.00
N SER A 70 -9.88 -5.03 -7.70
CA SER A 70 -8.80 -4.36 -6.98
C SER A 70 -7.57 -5.24 -6.86
N ILE A 71 -7.74 -6.53 -6.57
CA ILE A 71 -6.63 -7.50 -6.53
C ILE A 71 -5.89 -7.51 -7.87
N LYS A 72 -6.64 -7.67 -8.97
CA LYS A 72 -6.06 -7.67 -10.31
C LYS A 72 -5.30 -6.37 -10.60
N LEU A 73 -5.93 -5.23 -10.34
CA LEU A 73 -5.32 -3.92 -10.59
C LEU A 73 -4.02 -3.72 -9.77
N LEU A 74 -3.99 -4.14 -8.51
CA LEU A 74 -2.77 -4.03 -7.68
C LEU A 74 -1.65 -4.95 -8.20
N ASN A 75 -1.99 -6.18 -8.56
CA ASN A 75 -1.04 -7.14 -9.12
C ASN A 75 -0.46 -6.66 -10.47
N ASP A 76 -1.29 -6.07 -11.33
CA ASP A 76 -0.86 -5.48 -12.62
C ASP A 76 0.17 -4.36 -12.39
N HIS A 77 0.14 -3.68 -11.24
CA HIS A 77 1.09 -2.65 -10.82
C HIS A 77 2.21 -3.18 -9.90
N SER A 78 2.39 -4.51 -9.82
CA SER A 78 3.40 -5.17 -8.98
C SER A 78 3.30 -4.81 -7.49
N ILE A 79 2.08 -4.66 -6.98
CA ILE A 79 1.79 -4.43 -5.56
C ILE A 79 1.21 -5.71 -4.97
N ASP A 80 2.03 -6.45 -4.22
CA ASP A 80 1.60 -7.67 -3.55
C ASP A 80 0.60 -7.38 -2.42
N ILE A 81 -0.28 -8.33 -2.15
CA ILE A 81 -1.30 -8.24 -1.09
C ILE A 81 -0.94 -9.21 0.04
N ILE A 82 -0.88 -8.68 1.26
CA ILE A 82 -0.60 -9.42 2.48
C ILE A 82 -1.85 -9.36 3.35
N PHE A 83 -2.44 -10.52 3.64
CA PHE A 83 -3.61 -10.59 4.51
C PHE A 83 -3.17 -10.65 5.98
N SER A 84 -3.78 -9.82 6.83
CA SER A 84 -3.54 -9.79 8.29
C SER A 84 -4.82 -9.72 9.08
#